data_AF-A0A3R6Q4V4-F1
#
_entry.id   AF-A0A3R6Q4V4-F1
#
_cell.length_a   1.000
_cell.length_b   1.000
_cell.length_c   1.000
_cell.angle_alpha   90.00
_cell.angle_beta   90.00
_cell.angle_gamma   90.00
#
_symmetry.space_group_name_H-M   'P 1'
#
loop_
_entity.id
_entity.type
_entity.pdbx_description
1 polymer ?
#
loop_
_entity_poly.entity_id
_entity_poly.type
_entity_poly.pdbx_seq_one_letter_code
_entity_poly.pdbx_strand_id
1 'polypeptide(L)'
;MRQLIATLFLVICGVFCAQNIYADRIPTKGKWGPEDIKSIFPAPPTASIEGNNLTIEFTSPLANLTIQVIDNTGTVVYEESVSVTSPQAYTIPLNTENGEYTLCLVHRYGYLTGSFVIE
;
A
#
# COMPACT_ATOMS: atom_id res chain seq x y z
N MET A 1 -0.04 -1.50 47.37
CA MET A 1 -0.61 -0.64 46.29
C MET A 1 0.46 -0.05 45.36
N ARG A 2 1.56 0.54 45.84
CA ARG A 2 2.58 1.18 44.96
C ARG A 2 3.30 0.22 44.00
N GLN A 3 3.57 -1.03 44.42
CA GLN A 3 4.26 -2.00 43.56
C GLN A 3 3.37 -2.55 42.44
N LEU A 4 2.07 -2.73 42.68
CA LEU A 4 1.11 -3.20 41.66
C LEU A 4 0.92 -2.19 40.52
N ILE A 5 0.97 -0.89 40.84
CA ILE A 5 0.88 0.19 39.85
C ILE A 5 2.13 0.18 38.96
N ALA A 6 3.32 0.04 39.54
CA ALA A 6 4.57 0.01 38.78
C ALA A 6 4.66 -1.19 37.83
N THR A 7 4.17 -2.37 38.24
CA THR A 7 4.14 -3.56 37.37
C THR A 7 3.14 -3.39 36.23
N LEU A 8 1.98 -2.78 36.49
CA LEU A 8 0.97 -2.51 35.46
C LEU A 8 1.51 -1.56 34.38
N PHE A 9 2.22 -0.50 34.76
CA PHE A 9 2.86 0.43 33.81
C PHE A 9 3.94 -0.26 32.95
N LEU A 10 4.72 -1.18 33.52
CA LEU A 10 5.74 -1.94 32.77
C LEU A 10 5.11 -2.89 31.74
N VAL A 11 3.99 -3.53 32.08
CA VAL A 11 3.26 -4.43 31.18
C VAL A 11 2.59 -3.65 30.04
N ILE A 12 2.00 -2.49 30.32
CA ILE A 12 1.37 -1.65 29.28
C ILE A 12 2.42 -1.08 28.31
N CYS A 13 3.60 -0.69 28.81
CA CYS A 13 4.71 -0.21 27.97
C CYS A 13 5.27 -1.32 27.07
N GLY A 14 5.37 -2.56 27.58
CA GLY A 14 5.84 -3.71 26.80
C GLY A 14 4.88 -4.14 25.68
N VAL A 15 3.57 -4.01 25.88
CA VAL A 15 2.54 -4.38 24.88
C VAL A 15 2.43 -3.34 23.76
N PHE A 16 2.74 -2.07 24.02
CA PHE A 16 2.73 -1.02 22.99
C PHE A 16 3.96 -1.07 22.06
N CYS A 17 5.08 -1.64 22.50
CA CYS A 17 6.29 -1.78 21.70
C CYS A 17 6.22 -2.88 20.64
N ALA A 18 5.22 -3.78 20.71
CA ALA A 18 5.06 -4.91 19.79
C ALA A 18 4.06 -4.65 18.65
N GLN A 19 3.60 -3.40 18.50
CA GLN A 19 2.90 -2.98 17.29
C GLN A 19 3.96 -2.97 16.18
N ASN A 20 4.09 -4.07 15.44
CA ASN A 20 5.00 -4.18 14.29
C ASN A 20 4.50 -3.23 13.20
N ILE A 21 4.93 -1.98 13.23
CA ILE A 21 4.69 -0.99 12.16
C ILE A 21 5.69 -1.26 11.03
N TYR A 22 5.67 -2.46 10.47
CA TYR A 22 6.39 -2.78 9.24
C TYR A 22 5.34 -3.06 8.18
N ALA A 23 4.73 -1.99 7.66
CA ALA A 23 4.01 -2.09 6.40
C ALA A 23 5.05 -2.40 5.32
N ASP A 24 4.93 -3.57 4.69
CA ASP A 24 5.89 -4.02 3.71
C ASP A 24 5.71 -3.25 2.41
N ARG A 25 6.74 -2.48 2.04
CA ARG A 25 6.71 -1.68 0.82
C ARG A 25 6.73 -2.60 -0.40
N ILE A 26 5.75 -2.45 -1.28
CA ILE A 26 5.67 -3.20 -2.53
C ILE A 26 6.59 -2.53 -3.56
N PRO A 27 7.68 -3.20 -4.00
CA PRO A 27 8.57 -2.61 -4.99
C PRO A 27 7.89 -2.63 -6.36
N THR A 28 7.49 -1.46 -6.85
CA THR A 28 6.86 -1.31 -8.16
C THR A 28 7.88 -1.02 -9.27
N LYS A 29 7.66 -1.62 -10.45
CA LYS A 29 8.43 -1.45 -11.67
C LYS A 29 7.50 -1.14 -12.84
N GLY A 30 7.96 -0.36 -13.80
CA GLY A 30 7.20 -0.03 -15.00
C GLY A 30 7.53 1.36 -15.53
N LYS A 31 6.60 1.91 -16.31
CA LYS A 31 6.74 3.24 -16.93
C LYS A 31 5.81 4.23 -16.24
N TRP A 32 6.32 5.41 -15.91
CA TRP A 32 5.51 6.50 -15.36
C TRP A 32 6.02 7.84 -15.85
N GLY A 33 5.24 8.46 -16.74
CA GLY A 33 5.66 9.62 -17.49
C GLY A 33 6.80 9.30 -18.47
N PRO A 34 7.21 10.29 -19.28
CA PRO A 34 8.43 10.23 -20.06
C PRO A 34 9.65 10.17 -19.14
N GLU A 35 10.62 9.31 -19.49
CA GLU A 35 11.84 9.10 -18.69
C GLU A 35 12.68 10.39 -18.55
N ASP A 36 12.63 11.24 -19.58
CA ASP A 36 13.47 12.44 -19.72
C ASP A 36 12.93 13.69 -19.01
N ILE A 37 11.64 13.70 -18.61
CA ILE A 37 11.00 14.90 -18.04
C ILE A 37 10.12 14.54 -16.84
N LYS A 38 10.74 14.36 -15.67
CA LYS A 38 10.02 13.99 -14.43
C LYS A 38 9.32 15.16 -13.73
N SER A 39 9.73 16.39 -13.98
CA SER A 39 9.27 17.58 -13.24
C SER A 39 7.84 18.04 -13.58
N ILE A 40 7.31 17.64 -14.75
CA ILE A 40 5.98 18.07 -15.23
C ILE A 40 4.87 17.09 -14.78
N PHE A 41 5.24 15.84 -14.48
CA PHE A 41 4.29 14.79 -14.16
C PHE A 41 4.21 14.60 -12.65
N PRO A 42 3.01 14.39 -12.08
CA PRO A 42 2.86 13.95 -10.71
C PRO A 42 3.74 12.73 -10.43
N ALA A 43 4.36 12.69 -9.25
CA ALA A 43 5.14 11.54 -8.84
C ALA A 43 4.26 10.27 -8.84
N PRO A 44 4.84 9.10 -9.21
CA PRO A 44 4.09 7.86 -9.15
C PRO A 44 3.64 7.57 -7.71
N PRO A 45 2.43 7.02 -7.54
CA PRO A 45 2.00 6.52 -6.23
C PRO A 45 2.90 5.36 -5.79
N THR A 46 3.10 5.24 -4.48
CA THR A 46 3.77 4.10 -3.85
C THR A 46 2.76 3.18 -3.20
N ALA A 47 3.14 1.92 -2.96
CA ALA A 47 2.26 0.93 -2.37
C ALA A 47 2.95 0.16 -1.25
N SER A 48 2.17 -0.23 -0.24
CA SER A 48 2.58 -1.11 0.85
C SER A 48 1.45 -2.06 1.23
N ILE A 49 1.80 -3.20 1.85
CA ILE A 49 0.86 -4.18 2.37
C ILE A 49 1.09 -4.36 3.88
N GLU A 50 0.01 -4.37 4.65
CA GLU A 50 0.04 -4.72 6.09
C GLU A 50 -1.08 -5.72 6.37
N GLY A 51 -0.72 -6.99 6.57
CA GLY A 51 -1.69 -8.09 6.59
C GLY A 51 -2.48 -8.14 5.28
N ASN A 52 -3.78 -7.88 5.35
CA ASN A 52 -4.69 -7.82 4.20
C ASN A 52 -4.97 -6.38 3.71
N ASN A 53 -4.36 -5.37 4.32
CA ASN A 53 -4.63 -3.97 4.00
C ASN A 53 -3.61 -3.43 3.00
N LEU A 54 -4.01 -3.32 1.74
CA LEU A 54 -3.21 -2.69 0.69
C LEU A 54 -3.34 -1.16 0.82
N THR A 55 -2.23 -0.47 1.03
CA THR A 55 -2.20 0.98 1.10
C THR A 55 -1.49 1.57 -0.11
N ILE A 56 -2.17 2.48 -0.80
CA ILE A 56 -1.62 3.28 -1.91
C ILE A 56 -1.38 4.70 -1.42
N GLU A 57 -0.14 5.15 -1.46
CA GLU A 57 0.28 6.46 -1.01
C GLU A 57 0.45 7.40 -2.20
N PHE A 58 -0.33 8.50 -2.18
CA PHE A 58 -0.29 9.55 -3.18
C PHE A 58 0.45 10.75 -2.61
N THR A 59 1.58 11.11 -3.22
CA THR A 59 2.37 12.30 -2.84
C THR A 59 1.94 13.55 -3.61
N SER A 60 1.01 13.41 -4.56
CA SER A 60 0.49 14.49 -5.40
C SER A 60 -0.95 14.16 -5.82
N PRO A 61 -1.78 15.19 -6.13
CA PRO A 61 -3.10 14.96 -6.70
C PRO A 61 -3.04 14.12 -7.98
N LEU A 62 -3.91 13.12 -8.09
CA LEU A 62 -3.93 12.18 -9.21
C LEU A 62 -5.36 11.70 -9.45
N ALA A 63 -5.85 11.84 -10.68
CA ALA A 63 -7.20 11.42 -11.05
C ALA A 63 -7.18 10.15 -11.91
N ASN A 64 -8.18 9.30 -11.77
CA ASN A 64 -8.41 8.11 -12.59
C ASN A 64 -7.26 7.08 -12.56
N LEU A 65 -6.64 6.86 -11.40
CA LEU A 65 -5.73 5.74 -11.20
C LEU A 65 -6.54 4.46 -11.10
N THR A 66 -6.32 3.52 -12.00
CA THR A 66 -6.89 2.16 -11.89
C THR A 66 -5.96 1.29 -11.08
N ILE A 67 -6.47 0.73 -9.98
CA ILE A 67 -5.77 -0.18 -9.09
C ILE A 67 -6.34 -1.58 -9.35
N GLN A 68 -5.47 -2.52 -9.71
CA GLN A 68 -5.81 -3.91 -9.95
C GLN A 68 -4.96 -4.82 -9.06
N VAL A 69 -5.58 -5.81 -8.44
CA VAL A 69 -4.88 -6.92 -7.77
C VAL A 69 -5.18 -8.19 -8.53
N ILE A 70 -4.12 -8.90 -8.91
CA ILE A 70 -4.17 -10.10 -9.74
C ILE A 70 -3.59 -11.25 -8.91
N ASP A 71 -4.31 -12.37 -8.85
CA ASP A 71 -3.83 -13.58 -8.18
C ASP A 71 -2.75 -14.32 -8.99
N ASN A 72 -2.21 -15.40 -8.43
CA ASN A 72 -1.21 -16.24 -9.08
C ASN A 72 -1.72 -16.98 -10.34
N THR A 73 -3.04 -17.09 -10.52
CA THR A 73 -3.66 -17.68 -11.72
C THR A 73 -3.80 -16.68 -12.86
N GLY A 74 -3.56 -15.39 -12.59
CA GLY A 74 -3.76 -14.30 -13.53
C GLY A 74 -5.16 -13.71 -13.51
N THR A 75 -5.99 -14.06 -12.51
CA THR A 75 -7.35 -13.54 -12.36
C THR A 75 -7.33 -12.23 -11.59
N VAL A 76 -8.05 -11.23 -12.08
CA VAL A 76 -8.24 -9.95 -11.36
C VAL A 76 -9.20 -10.17 -10.20
N VAL A 77 -8.67 -10.15 -8.98
CA VAL A 77 -9.44 -10.35 -7.73
C VAL A 77 -9.92 -9.03 -7.12
N TYR A 78 -9.30 -7.92 -7.48
CA TYR A 78 -9.73 -6.57 -7.10
C TYR A 78 -9.48 -5.59 -8.24
N GLU A 79 -10.45 -4.70 -8.50
CA GLU A 79 -10.29 -3.58 -9.41
C GLU A 79 -11.07 -2.36 -8.92
N GLU A 80 -10.40 -1.21 -8.86
CA GLU A 80 -11.05 0.06 -8.53
C GLU A 80 -10.37 1.23 -9.24
N SER A 81 -11.15 2.23 -9.66
CA SER A 81 -10.64 3.50 -10.17
C SER A 81 -10.74 4.59 -9.10
N VAL A 82 -9.60 5.13 -8.68
CA VAL A 82 -9.50 6.12 -7.60
C VAL A 82 -9.02 7.47 -8.14
N SER A 83 -9.59 8.55 -7.59
CA SER A 83 -9.16 9.92 -7.86
C SER A 83 -8.95 10.67 -6.54
N VAL A 84 -7.81 11.32 -6.40
CA VAL A 84 -7.41 12.06 -5.20
C VAL A 84 -7.09 13.51 -5.56
N THR A 85 -7.53 14.45 -4.72
CA THR A 85 -7.34 15.91 -4.94
C THR A 85 -6.19 16.50 -4.15
N SER A 86 -5.63 15.75 -3.19
CA SER A 86 -4.53 16.14 -2.31
C SER A 86 -3.67 14.93 -1.97
N PRO A 87 -2.42 15.11 -1.51
CA PRO A 87 -1.61 14.02 -1.00
C PRO A 87 -2.34 13.29 0.13
N GLN A 88 -2.48 11.97 0.02
CA GLN A 88 -3.16 11.13 0.99
C GLN A 88 -2.78 9.66 0.82
N ALA A 89 -2.99 8.86 1.87
CA ALA A 89 -2.95 7.40 1.79
C ALA A 89 -4.36 6.85 1.59
N TYR A 90 -4.50 5.90 0.67
CA TYR A 90 -5.75 5.20 0.39
C TYR A 90 -5.58 3.72 0.74
N THR A 91 -6.31 3.27 1.76
CA THR A 91 -6.20 1.89 2.27
C THR A 91 -7.40 1.07 1.83
N ILE A 92 -7.10 -0.12 1.28
CA ILE A 92 -8.04 -1.06 0.70
C ILE A 92 -7.93 -2.37 1.50
N PRO A 93 -9.00 -2.79 2.20
CA PRO A 93 -9.05 -4.12 2.81
C PRO A 93 -9.28 -5.18 1.73
N LEU A 94 -8.30 -6.06 1.52
CA LEU A 94 -8.40 -7.17 0.55
C LEU A 94 -9.03 -8.40 1.22
N ASN A 95 -10.21 -8.80 0.75
CA ASN A 95 -10.89 -10.02 1.18
C ASN A 95 -10.42 -11.23 0.35
N THR A 96 -9.12 -11.48 0.35
CA THR A 96 -8.46 -12.54 -0.44
C THR A 96 -7.72 -13.52 0.47
N GLU A 97 -7.52 -14.74 -0.02
CA GLU A 97 -6.79 -15.78 0.72
C GLU A 97 -5.29 -15.47 0.80
N ASN A 98 -4.58 -16.19 1.66
CA ASN A 98 -3.13 -16.03 1.81
C ASN A 98 -2.44 -16.57 0.55
N GLY A 99 -1.46 -15.85 0.04
CA GLY A 99 -0.82 -16.19 -1.23
C GLY A 99 -0.06 -15.03 -1.87
N GLU A 100 0.44 -15.31 -3.08
CA GLU A 100 1.17 -14.34 -3.88
C GLU A 100 0.23 -13.58 -4.82
N TYR A 101 0.40 -12.26 -4.88
CA TYR A 101 -0.40 -11.37 -5.69
C TYR A 101 0.47 -10.38 -6.46
N THR A 102 -0.08 -9.90 -7.57
CA THR A 102 0.49 -8.82 -8.36
C THR A 102 -0.40 -7.59 -8.30
N LEU A 103 0.16 -6.50 -7.81
CA LEU A 103 -0.44 -5.16 -7.88
C LEU A 103 -0.13 -4.54 -9.24
N CYS A 104 -1.15 -4.07 -9.93
CA CYS A 104 -1.08 -3.31 -11.17
C CYS A 104 -1.71 -1.93 -10.96
N LEU A 105 -0.93 -0.86 -11.17
CA LEU A 105 -1.38 0.52 -11.13
C LEU A 105 -1.35 1.07 -12.56
N VAL A 106 -2.53 1.34 -13.13
CA VAL A 106 -2.68 1.76 -14.52
C VAL A 106 -3.22 3.18 -14.58
N HIS A 107 -2.54 4.04 -15.32
CA HIS A 107 -2.90 5.44 -15.47
C HIS A 107 -2.50 5.96 -16.86
N ARG A 108 -3.02 7.12 -17.28
CA ARG A 108 -2.61 7.76 -18.56
C ARG A 108 -1.12 8.10 -18.61
N TYR A 109 -0.45 8.22 -17.47
CA TYR A 109 0.99 8.46 -17.39
C TYR A 109 1.81 7.18 -17.53
N GLY A 110 1.19 6.00 -17.40
CA GLY A 110 1.86 4.72 -17.58
C GLY A 110 1.31 3.62 -16.68
N TYR A 111 2.11 2.59 -16.48
CA TYR A 111 1.75 1.39 -15.75
C TYR A 111 2.87 1.01 -14.79
N LEU A 112 2.50 0.65 -13.57
CA LEU A 112 3.42 0.15 -12.55
C LEU A 112 2.92 -1.20 -12.05
N THR A 113 3.85 -2.11 -11.85
CA THR A 113 3.57 -3.49 -11.43
C THR A 113 4.47 -3.87 -10.26
N GLY A 114 3.93 -4.54 -9.26
CA GLY A 114 4.70 -4.99 -8.09
C GLY A 114 4.12 -6.27 -7.53
N SER A 115 4.96 -7.16 -7.03
CA SER A 115 4.55 -8.41 -6.41
C SER A 115 4.56 -8.27 -4.89
N PHE A 116 3.59 -8.89 -4.23
CA PHE A 116 3.48 -8.92 -2.78
C PHE A 116 2.85 -10.23 -2.31
N VAL A 117 2.98 -10.52 -1.01
CA VAL A 117 2.46 -11.74 -0.39
C VAL A 117 1.52 -11.32 0.74
N ILE A 118 0.41 -12.04 0.87
CA ILE A 118 -0.48 -11.97 2.04
C ILE A 118 -0.25 -13.26 2.84
N GLU A 119 0.15 -13.10 4.11
CA GLU A 119 0.54 -14.19 5.02
C GLU A 119 -0.57 -14.75 5.90
#